data_AF-A0A318ZR19-F1
#
_entry.id   AF-A0A318ZR19-F1
#
_cell.length_a   1.000
_cell.length_b   1.000
_cell.length_c   1.000
_cell.angle_alpha   90.00
_cell.angle_beta   90.00
_cell.angle_gamma   90.00
#
_symmetry.space_group_name_H-M   'P 1'
#
loop_
_entity.id
_entity.type
_entity.pdbx_description
1 polymer ?
#
loop_
_entity_poly.entity_id
_entity_poly.type
_entity_poly.pdbx_seq_one_letter_code
_entity_poly.pdbx_strand_id
1 'polypeptide(L)'
;MALDFVRSRSDLSTLAGVIGEVGGFTQAFDTDPAWKFTFFAPNNDAFENTCTYYDTFAATPKGKWWLGNTILHHYVPNSELTSSSFNETLQQFQTAMYLYVGSQVVDGTVVLKQVAKVVESDLPVTSGVLHIVDHLLDPSAQIFMADTPRVSQTFIAGSCSHPSFSYC
;
A
#
# COMPACT_ATOMS: atom_id res chain seq x y z
N MET A 1 11.13 4.92 -13.79
CA MET A 1 10.38 3.81 -13.17
C MET A 1 9.78 4.27 -11.85
N ALA A 2 9.01 3.42 -11.15
CA ALA A 2 8.42 3.77 -9.86
C ALA A 2 9.48 4.10 -8.80
N LEU A 3 10.60 3.37 -8.79
CA LEU A 3 11.73 3.65 -7.88
C LEU A 3 12.35 5.04 -8.12
N ASP A 4 12.53 5.44 -9.38
CA ASP A 4 13.06 6.78 -9.71
C ASP A 4 12.12 7.88 -9.23
N PHE A 5 10.81 7.69 -9.38
CA PHE A 5 9.81 8.63 -8.90
C PHE A 5 9.92 8.81 -7.38
N VAL A 6 9.95 7.70 -6.63
CA VAL A 6 10.13 7.71 -5.17
C VAL A 6 11.42 8.44 -4.77
N ARG A 7 12.55 8.16 -5.45
CA ARG A 7 13.84 8.80 -5.15
C ARG A 7 13.90 10.29 -5.50
N SER A 8 13.09 10.74 -6.45
CA SER A 8 13.06 12.14 -6.87
C SER A 8 12.36 13.09 -5.90
N ARG A 9 11.59 12.55 -4.95
CA ARG A 9 10.82 13.37 -3.99
C ARG A 9 11.44 13.36 -2.60
N SER A 10 11.55 14.54 -2.00
CA SER A 10 12.14 14.73 -0.67
C SER A 10 11.29 14.17 0.46
N ASP A 11 9.97 14.16 0.30
CA ASP A 11 9.02 13.65 1.30
C ASP A 11 8.83 12.12 1.23
N LEU A 12 9.48 11.44 0.28
CA LEU A 12 9.55 9.98 0.19
C LEU A 12 10.96 9.44 0.49
N SER A 13 11.85 10.27 1.04
CA SER A 13 13.26 9.91 1.27
C SER A 13 13.41 8.72 2.23
N THR A 14 12.58 8.65 3.27
CA THR A 14 12.61 7.54 4.23
C THR A 14 12.15 6.24 3.57
N LEU A 15 11.10 6.30 2.74
CA LEU A 15 10.63 5.16 1.95
C LEU A 15 11.70 4.67 0.97
N ALA A 16 12.40 5.58 0.29
CA ALA A 16 13.50 5.23 -0.61
C ALA A 16 14.62 4.46 0.12
N GLY A 17 14.94 4.85 1.35
CA GLY A 17 15.85 4.13 2.23
C GLY A 17 15.35 2.72 2.55
N VAL A 18 14.09 2.59 3.00
CA VAL A 18 13.47 1.30 3.34
C VAL A 18 13.45 0.34 2.15
N ILE A 19 13.12 0.81 0.94
CA ILE A 19 13.15 -0.01 -0.29
C ILE A 19 14.57 -0.52 -0.61
N GLY A 20 15.61 0.24 -0.25
CA GLY A 20 16.99 -0.17 -0.41
C GLY A 20 17.47 -1.17 0.65
N GLU A 21 16.93 -1.09 1.86
CA GLU A 21 17.29 -2.00 2.97
C GLU A 21 16.58 -3.35 2.91
N VAL A 22 15.31 -3.36 2.47
CA VAL A 22 14.53 -4.59 2.39
C VAL A 22 14.78 -5.25 1.03
N GLY A 23 15.39 -6.44 1.07
CA GLY A 23 15.79 -7.17 -0.13
C GLY A 23 14.63 -7.46 -1.09
N GLY A 24 14.90 -7.31 -2.39
CA GLY A 24 13.97 -7.66 -3.47
C GLY A 24 13.07 -6.53 -3.96
N PHE A 25 12.79 -5.52 -3.13
CA PHE A 25 11.91 -4.41 -3.54
C PHE A 25 12.58 -3.47 -4.53
N THR A 26 13.89 -3.21 -4.38
CA THR A 26 14.63 -2.37 -5.35
C THR A 26 14.46 -2.92 -6.77
N GLN A 27 14.69 -4.22 -6.99
CA GLN A 27 14.53 -4.85 -8.30
C GLN A 27 13.06 -4.83 -8.76
N ALA A 28 12.12 -5.07 -7.84
CA ALA A 28 10.70 -5.08 -8.16
C ALA A 28 10.18 -3.71 -8.63
N PHE A 29 10.59 -2.61 -7.98
CA PHE A 29 10.17 -1.24 -8.32
C PHE A 29 10.97 -0.62 -9.47
N ASP A 30 12.13 -1.19 -9.82
CA ASP A 30 12.96 -0.78 -10.96
C ASP A 30 12.59 -1.54 -12.25
N THR A 31 11.87 -2.66 -12.12
CA THR A 31 11.35 -3.40 -13.28
C THR A 31 10.14 -2.67 -13.88
N ASP A 32 9.97 -2.74 -15.20
CA ASP A 32 8.74 -2.33 -15.88
C ASP A 32 7.80 -3.54 -16.03
N PRO A 33 6.80 -3.72 -15.15
CA PRO A 33 5.89 -4.84 -15.24
C PRO A 33 4.91 -4.70 -16.40
N ALA A 34 4.55 -5.82 -17.03
CA ALA A 34 3.49 -5.87 -18.03
C ALA A 34 2.07 -5.72 -17.43
N TRP A 35 1.95 -5.69 -16.10
CA TRP A 35 0.69 -5.52 -15.37
C TRP A 35 0.59 -4.15 -14.72
N LYS A 36 -0.65 -3.72 -14.47
CA LYS A 36 -0.94 -2.49 -13.73
C LYS A 36 -0.82 -2.71 -12.23
N PHE A 37 -0.40 -1.70 -11.49
CA PHE A 37 -0.40 -1.77 -10.02
C PHE A 37 -0.79 -0.42 -9.41
N THR A 38 -1.16 -0.49 -8.12
CA THR A 38 -1.31 0.69 -7.27
C THR A 38 -0.38 0.57 -6.10
N PHE A 39 0.35 1.63 -5.80
CA PHE A 39 1.22 1.68 -4.63
C PHE A 39 0.86 2.87 -3.74
N PHE A 40 0.52 2.57 -2.49
CA PHE A 40 0.31 3.58 -1.46
C PHE A 40 1.66 3.89 -0.81
N ALA A 41 2.38 4.89 -1.30
CA ALA A 41 3.70 5.25 -0.81
C ALA A 41 3.60 6.03 0.52
N PRO A 42 4.09 5.49 1.65
CA PRO A 42 4.14 6.27 2.89
C PRO A 42 5.15 7.42 2.77
N ASN A 43 4.75 8.63 3.12
CA ASN A 43 5.65 9.78 3.21
C ASN A 43 6.49 9.74 4.49
N ASN A 44 7.41 10.70 4.64
CA ASN A 44 8.23 10.81 5.84
C ASN A 44 7.38 10.94 7.11
N ASP A 45 6.28 11.72 7.08
CA ASP A 45 5.36 11.86 8.22
C ASP A 45 4.75 10.51 8.63
N ALA A 46 4.48 9.60 7.68
CA ALA A 46 3.99 8.26 7.97
C ALA A 46 4.95 7.43 8.82
N PHE A 47 6.25 7.62 8.63
CA PHE A 47 7.28 6.97 9.45
C PHE A 47 7.45 7.67 10.81
N GLU A 48 7.19 8.97 10.89
CA GLU A 48 7.18 9.73 12.15
C GLU A 48 5.93 9.43 13.00
N ASN A 49 4.79 9.14 12.37
CA ASN A 49 3.53 8.76 13.01
C ASN A 49 3.53 7.31 13.55
N THR A 50 4.70 6.79 13.90
CA THR A 50 4.88 5.45 14.47
C THR A 50 5.13 5.52 15.98
N CYS A 51 5.18 4.36 16.64
CA CYS A 51 5.47 4.30 18.07
C CYS A 51 6.92 4.74 18.37
N THR A 52 7.18 5.28 19.56
CA THR A 52 8.52 5.76 19.98
C THR A 52 9.64 4.71 19.93
N TYR A 53 9.31 3.43 19.89
CA TYR A 53 10.27 2.32 19.79
C TYR A 53 10.53 1.88 18.32
N TYR A 54 9.94 2.57 17.34
CA TYR A 54 9.99 2.20 15.93
C TYR A 54 11.43 2.06 15.42
N ASP A 55 12.29 3.06 15.61
CA ASP A 55 13.67 3.04 15.09
C ASP A 55 14.46 1.84 15.62
N THR A 56 14.34 1.59 16.93
CA THR A 56 14.99 0.44 17.59
C THR A 56 14.41 -0.89 17.13
N PHE A 57 13.10 -0.95 16.83
CA PHE A 57 12.46 -2.15 16.31
C PHE A 57 12.86 -2.42 14.86
N ALA A 58 12.78 -1.39 13.99
CA ALA A 58 13.05 -1.43 12.56
C ALA A 58 14.47 -1.96 12.27
N ALA A 59 15.44 -1.61 13.11
CA ALA A 59 16.81 -2.09 13.01
C ALA A 59 16.97 -3.60 13.28
N THR A 60 16.05 -4.23 14.02
CA THR A 60 16.13 -5.67 14.33
C THR A 60 15.77 -6.52 13.11
N PRO A 61 16.20 -7.80 13.05
CA PRO A 61 15.76 -8.73 12.00
C PRO A 61 14.23 -8.85 11.90
N LYS A 62 13.53 -8.81 13.05
CA LYS A 62 12.07 -8.85 13.10
C LYS A 62 11.46 -7.57 12.52
N GLY A 63 12.05 -6.42 12.80
CA GLY A 63 11.63 -5.14 12.24
C GLY A 63 11.79 -5.08 10.73
N LYS A 64 12.94 -5.52 10.21
CA LYS A 64 13.17 -5.60 8.76
C LYS A 64 12.17 -6.52 8.05
N TRP A 65 11.86 -7.66 8.68
CA TRP A 65 10.82 -8.56 8.16
C TRP A 65 9.43 -7.92 8.18
N TRP A 66 9.08 -7.23 9.27
CA TRP A 66 7.82 -6.48 9.38
C TRP A 66 7.74 -5.34 8.36
N LEU A 67 8.84 -4.62 8.10
CA LEU A 67 8.90 -3.57 7.08
C LEU A 67 8.64 -4.13 5.69
N GLY A 68 9.25 -5.25 5.33
CA GLY A 68 8.99 -5.89 4.04
C GLY A 68 7.52 -6.27 3.84
N ASN A 69 6.90 -6.85 4.88
CA ASN A 69 5.47 -7.12 4.87
C ASN A 69 4.64 -5.84 4.77
N THR A 70 5.04 -4.79 5.49
CA THR A 70 4.38 -3.50 5.44
C THR A 70 4.42 -2.93 4.02
N ILE A 71 5.57 -2.98 3.32
CA ILE A 71 5.66 -2.55 1.91
C ILE A 71 4.76 -3.39 0.99
N LEU A 72 4.70 -4.72 1.18
CA LEU A 72 3.75 -5.56 0.43
C LEU A 72 2.30 -5.18 0.70
N HIS A 73 1.98 -4.79 1.93
CA HIS A 73 0.63 -4.37 2.30
C HIS A 73 0.24 -3.01 1.70
N HIS A 74 1.22 -2.19 1.32
CA HIS A 74 0.98 -0.95 0.56
C HIS A 74 0.89 -1.17 -0.96
N TYR A 75 1.23 -2.37 -1.44
CA TYR A 75 1.22 -2.70 -2.86
C TYR A 75 -0.06 -3.47 -3.25
N VAL A 76 -0.71 -3.00 -4.31
CA VAL A 76 -1.88 -3.64 -4.90
C VAL A 76 -1.53 -4.11 -6.31
N PRO A 77 -1.41 -5.43 -6.54
CA PRO A 77 -1.07 -5.96 -7.85
C PRO A 77 -2.27 -5.96 -8.81
N ASN A 78 -1.98 -5.96 -10.10
CA ASN A 78 -2.92 -6.10 -11.23
C ASN A 78 -4.06 -5.07 -11.30
N SER A 79 -4.05 -4.02 -10.48
CA SER A 79 -5.15 -3.06 -10.39
C SER A 79 -4.62 -1.63 -10.31
N GLU A 80 -5.23 -0.74 -11.09
CA GLU A 80 -4.99 0.71 -11.06
C GLU A 80 -6.18 1.37 -10.36
N LEU A 81 -6.03 1.61 -9.04
CA LEU A 81 -7.03 2.24 -8.20
C LEU A 81 -6.71 3.72 -8.12
N THR A 82 -7.44 4.55 -8.85
CA THR A 82 -7.33 6.02 -8.77
C THR A 82 -8.23 6.55 -7.64
N SER A 83 -8.14 7.84 -7.31
CA SER A 83 -9.05 8.50 -6.36
C SER A 83 -10.52 8.24 -6.71
N SER A 84 -10.85 8.20 -8.00
CA SER A 84 -12.20 7.92 -8.52
C SER A 84 -12.70 6.48 -8.27
N SER A 85 -11.81 5.56 -7.88
CA SER A 85 -12.18 4.19 -7.52
C SER A 85 -12.79 4.09 -6.12
N PHE A 86 -12.65 5.14 -5.30
CA PHE A 86 -13.13 5.21 -3.92
C PHE A 86 -14.33 6.15 -3.81
N ASN A 87 -15.19 5.92 -2.81
CA ASN A 87 -16.34 6.78 -2.52
C ASN A 87 -16.58 6.89 -1.01
N GLU A 88 -17.62 7.62 -0.62
CA GLU A 88 -17.97 7.89 0.79
C GLU A 88 -18.46 6.66 1.56
N THR A 89 -18.80 5.58 0.86
CA THR A 89 -19.12 4.30 1.50
C THR A 89 -17.83 3.64 1.96
N LEU A 90 -17.86 3.04 3.16
CA LEU A 90 -16.76 2.19 3.58
C LEU A 90 -16.68 0.98 2.65
N GLN A 91 -15.56 0.86 1.95
CA GLN A 91 -15.25 -0.24 1.05
C GLN A 91 -13.95 -0.92 1.48
N GLN A 92 -13.61 -2.05 0.88
CA GLN A 92 -12.33 -2.69 1.12
C GLN A 92 -11.70 -3.21 -0.17
N PHE A 93 -10.37 -3.24 -0.21
CA PHE A 93 -9.59 -3.77 -1.31
C PHE A 93 -8.47 -4.66 -0.78
N GLN A 94 -8.03 -5.63 -1.57
CA GLN A 94 -7.01 -6.58 -1.20
C GLN A 94 -5.63 -6.11 -1.67
N THR A 95 -4.61 -6.36 -0.84
CA THR A 95 -3.20 -6.01 -1.09
C THR A 95 -2.40 -7.26 -1.48
N ALA A 96 -1.12 -7.09 -1.83
CA ALA A 96 -0.23 -8.22 -2.13
C ALA A 96 0.05 -9.13 -0.93
N MET A 97 -0.26 -8.71 0.30
CA MET A 97 -0.23 -9.61 1.47
C MET A 97 -1.46 -10.52 1.57
N TYR A 98 -2.40 -10.46 0.60
CA TYR A 98 -3.70 -11.11 0.65
C TYR A 98 -4.62 -10.61 1.77
N LEU A 99 -4.23 -9.52 2.42
CA LEU A 99 -4.97 -8.87 3.48
C LEU A 99 -5.80 -7.70 2.91
N TYR A 100 -6.84 -7.29 3.64
CA TYR A 100 -7.73 -6.22 3.21
C TYR A 100 -7.37 -4.88 3.84
N VAL A 101 -7.57 -3.81 3.07
CA VAL A 101 -7.50 -2.42 3.52
C VAL A 101 -8.87 -1.80 3.30
N GLY A 102 -9.46 -1.28 4.37
CA GLY A 102 -10.67 -0.46 4.28
C GLY A 102 -10.34 0.90 3.67
N SER A 103 -11.21 1.40 2.80
CA SER A 103 -11.11 2.68 2.12
C SER A 103 -12.43 3.42 2.21
N GLN A 104 -12.38 4.72 2.49
CA GLN A 104 -13.54 5.60 2.50
C GLN A 104 -13.13 7.01 2.12
N VAL A 105 -13.94 7.72 1.34
CA VAL A 105 -13.77 9.15 1.12
C VAL A 105 -14.43 9.91 2.27
N VAL A 106 -13.65 10.70 2.99
CA VAL A 106 -14.10 11.56 4.09
C VAL A 106 -13.66 12.99 3.77
N ASP A 107 -14.61 13.92 3.72
CA ASP A 107 -14.35 15.33 3.39
C ASP A 107 -13.53 15.52 2.10
N GLY A 108 -13.84 14.72 1.07
CA GLY A 108 -13.15 14.76 -0.23
C GLY A 108 -11.75 14.12 -0.24
N THR A 109 -11.30 13.54 0.86
CA THR A 109 -9.99 12.86 0.98
C THR A 109 -10.17 11.36 1.12
N VAL A 110 -9.37 10.56 0.41
CA VAL A 110 -9.38 9.09 0.59
C VAL A 110 -8.69 8.75 1.91
N VAL A 111 -9.41 8.06 2.79
CA VAL A 111 -8.93 7.56 4.07
C VAL A 111 -8.88 6.04 4.05
N LEU A 112 -7.72 5.49 4.38
CA LEU A 112 -7.40 4.08 4.43
C LEU A 112 -7.30 3.62 5.90
N LYS A 113 -7.89 2.47 6.20
CA LYS A 113 -7.97 1.91 7.57
C LYS A 113 -8.47 2.90 8.63
N GLN A 114 -9.28 3.89 8.24
CA GLN A 114 -9.79 4.97 9.12
C GLN A 114 -8.71 5.90 9.71
N VAL A 115 -7.43 5.68 9.43
CA VAL A 115 -6.31 6.42 10.04
C VAL A 115 -5.37 7.04 9.02
N ALA A 116 -5.07 6.35 7.93
CA ALA A 116 -4.11 6.80 6.93
C ALA A 116 -4.83 7.62 5.86
N LYS A 117 -4.47 8.89 5.70
CA LYS A 117 -5.03 9.77 4.67
C LYS A 117 -4.14 9.76 3.44
N VAL A 118 -4.76 9.72 2.28
CA VAL A 118 -4.06 9.98 1.01
C VAL A 118 -3.86 11.48 0.88
N VAL A 119 -2.62 11.95 1.10
CA VAL A 119 -2.27 13.38 1.05
C VAL A 119 -2.10 13.89 -0.36
N GLU A 120 -1.71 13.02 -1.29
CA GLU A 120 -1.59 13.32 -2.71
C GLU A 120 -1.90 12.06 -3.50
N SER A 121 -2.85 12.16 -4.43
CA SER A 121 -3.41 11.02 -5.17
C SER A 121 -3.08 11.08 -6.66
N ASP A 122 -3.27 9.95 -7.32
CA ASP A 122 -3.26 9.82 -8.79
C ASP A 122 -1.94 10.18 -9.45
N LEU A 123 -0.81 9.86 -8.80
CA LEU A 123 0.50 10.11 -9.36
C LEU A 123 0.87 9.03 -10.37
N PRO A 124 1.05 9.40 -11.65
CA PRO A 124 1.36 8.42 -12.69
C PRO A 124 2.79 7.93 -12.54
N VAL A 125 2.96 6.61 -12.51
CA VAL A 125 4.26 5.95 -12.58
C VAL A 125 4.30 4.94 -13.73
N THR A 126 5.49 4.46 -14.08
CA THR A 126 5.62 3.42 -15.10
C THR A 126 4.81 2.19 -14.67
N SER A 127 3.80 1.84 -15.47
CA SER A 127 2.94 0.66 -15.28
C SER A 127 2.06 0.67 -14.01
N GLY A 128 1.73 1.85 -13.47
CA GLY A 128 0.79 1.95 -12.36
C GLY A 128 0.47 3.37 -11.90
N VAL A 129 -0.18 3.45 -10.75
CA VAL A 129 -0.49 4.70 -10.05
C VAL A 129 0.06 4.66 -8.63
N LEU A 130 0.55 5.80 -8.16
CA LEU A 130 1.08 5.98 -6.82
C LEU A 130 0.21 6.99 -6.07
N HIS A 131 -0.07 6.69 -4.81
CA HIS A 131 -0.76 7.59 -3.88
C HIS A 131 0.12 7.77 -2.66
N ILE A 132 0.30 8.99 -2.18
CA ILE A 132 1.10 9.24 -0.99
C ILE A 132 0.19 9.22 0.23
N VAL A 133 0.61 8.52 1.28
CA VAL A 133 -0.15 8.37 2.53
C VAL A 133 0.64 8.86 3.74
N ASP A 134 -0.07 9.38 4.73
CA ASP A 134 0.50 9.99 5.95
C ASP A 134 0.65 9.03 7.15
N HIS A 135 0.25 7.75 7.00
CA HIS A 135 0.43 6.69 8.00
C HIS A 135 0.76 5.36 7.33
N LEU A 136 1.53 4.52 8.04
CA LEU A 136 1.80 3.16 7.59
C LEU A 136 0.55 2.28 7.68
N LEU A 137 0.23 1.61 6.57
CA LEU A 137 -0.72 0.51 6.53
C LEU A 137 -0.11 -0.74 7.18
N ASP A 138 -0.12 -0.79 8.51
CA ASP A 138 0.39 -1.95 9.27
C ASP A 138 -0.47 -3.20 8.98
N PRO A 139 0.14 -4.31 8.50
CA PRO A 139 -0.60 -5.55 8.26
C PRO A 139 -1.17 -6.19 9.53
N SER A 140 -0.64 -5.87 10.72
CA SER A 140 -1.10 -6.43 12.01
C SER A 140 -2.43 -5.82 12.49
N ALA A 141 -2.72 -4.58 12.09
CA ALA A 141 -3.97 -3.89 12.38
C ALA A 141 -5.07 -4.33 11.39
N GLN A 142 -5.52 -5.57 11.51
CA GLN A 142 -6.62 -6.12 10.71
C GLN A 142 -7.96 -5.74 11.32
N ILE A 143 -8.84 -5.17 10.51
CA ILE A 143 -10.28 -5.08 10.82
C ILE A 143 -10.95 -5.97 9.78
N PHE A 144 -11.24 -7.23 10.14
CA PHE A 144 -11.99 -8.11 9.25
C PHE A 144 -13.44 -7.67 9.25
N MET A 145 -13.90 -7.13 8.12
CA MET A 145 -15.28 -6.69 7.95
C MET A 145 -15.92 -7.53 6.85
N ALA A 146 -16.55 -8.64 7.26
CA ALA A 146 -17.11 -9.64 6.35
C ALA A 146 -18.15 -9.05 5.37
N ASP A 147 -18.90 -8.03 5.81
CA ASP A 147 -20.01 -7.44 5.06
C ASP A 147 -19.64 -6.14 4.32
N THR A 148 -18.37 -5.74 4.33
CA THR A 148 -17.95 -4.49 3.68
C THR A 148 -17.87 -4.67 2.15
N PRO A 149 -18.52 -3.79 1.36
CA PRO A 149 -18.43 -3.80 -0.10
C PRO A 149 -16.97 -3.77 -0.59
N ARG A 150 -16.68 -4.47 -1.69
CA ARG A 150 -15.33 -4.51 -2.26
C ARG A 150 -15.15 -3.43 -3.32
N VAL A 151 -14.01 -2.75 -3.31
CA VAL A 151 -13.55 -1.92 -4.43
C VAL A 151 -13.31 -2.83 -5.63
N SER A 152 -13.66 -2.37 -6.83
CA SER A 152 -13.40 -3.14 -8.04
C SER A 152 -11.90 -3.32 -8.23
N GLN A 153 -11.45 -4.57 -8.28
CA GLN A 153 -10.05 -4.95 -8.46
C GLN A 153 -9.96 -6.11 -9.43
N THR A 154 -8.86 -6.17 -10.16
CA THR A 154 -8.52 -7.33 -10.96
C THR A 154 -8.09 -8.49 -10.06
N PHE A 155 -8.21 -9.70 -10.59
CA PHE A 155 -7.79 -10.92 -9.91
C PHE A 155 -6.32 -10.87 -9.45
N ILE A 156 -6.11 -11.24 -8.20
CA ILE A 156 -4.78 -11.46 -7.60
C ILE A 156 -4.57 -12.97 -7.48
N ALA A 157 -3.56 -13.51 -8.14
CA ALA A 157 -3.27 -14.94 -8.09
C ALA A 157 -3.00 -15.43 -6.66
N GLY A 158 -3.69 -16.51 -6.25
CA GLY A 158 -3.61 -17.07 -4.91
C GLY A 158 -4.52 -16.39 -3.87
N SER A 159 -5.33 -15.40 -4.28
CA SER A 159 -6.29 -14.73 -3.39
C SER A 159 -7.70 -15.32 -3.46
N CYS A 160 -8.47 -15.18 -2.38
CA CYS A 160 -9.91 -15.46 -2.33
C CYS A 160 -10.79 -14.36 -2.95
N SER A 161 -10.25 -13.60 -3.92
CA SER A 161 -10.99 -12.52 -4.60
C SER A 161 -12.07 -13.05 -5.53
N HIS A 162 -11.97 -14.32 -5.97
CA HIS A 162 -12.89 -14.95 -6.90
C HIS A 162 -13.54 -16.21 -6.28
N PRO A 163 -14.75 -16.12 -5.69
CA PRO A 163 -15.34 -17.18 -4.86
C PRO A 163 -15.71 -18.46 -5.62
N SER A 164 -15.60 -18.48 -6.94
CA SER A 164 -15.84 -19.66 -7.77
C SER A 164 -14.63 -20.61 -7.85
N PHE A 165 -13.44 -20.20 -7.37
CA PHE A 165 -12.27 -21.08 -7.34
C PHE A 165 -12.24 -21.92 -6.06
N SER A 166 -11.86 -23.20 -6.21
CA SER A 166 -11.89 -24.21 -5.15
C SER A 166 -10.89 -24.01 -4.02
N TYR A 167 -9.92 -23.10 -4.19
CA TYR A 167 -8.93 -22.75 -3.18
C TYR A 167 -9.33 -21.50 -2.35
N CYS A 168 -10.54 -20.98 -2.57
CA CYS A 168 -11.06 -19.79 -1.91
C CYS A 168 -11.92 -20.11 -0.68
#